data_AF-A0A8H8N7W2-F1
#
_entry.id   AF-A0A8H8N7W2-F1
#
_cell.length_a   1.000
_cell.length_b   1.000
_cell.length_c   1.000
_cell.angle_alpha   90.00
_cell.angle_beta   90.00
_cell.angle_gamma   90.00
#
_symmetry.space_group_name_H-M   'P 1'
#
loop_
_entity.id
_entity.type
_entity.pdbx_description
1 polymer ?
#
loop_
_entity_poly.entity_id
_entity_poly.type
_entity_poly.pdbx_seq_one_letter_code
_entity_poly.pdbx_strand_id
1 'polypeptide(L)'
;MSVRISAVANNLVRLWTRKLELVGNKAFAADQDLKLATMDTMLMGDSPSAVDLAYNSLSIIPTSLDTNEGVANIPQSNFPPLQMAINHLTESIEQLRFLPLPVYITKIFIQDLSPSWRKSRNMVSKFIDYSIAEAQFRESDASKKKLGEELATDADCVVDMIAQREAREGEEKFDNEELRDELMTFVLAGQDTASIVMSWLVKYLPQDMEIQRKLHDEVCLAFGPKEDHESQGFDIVADPGKTPVLEAVVAETLRCARVAPMIARECE
;
A
#
# COMPACT_ATOMS: atom_id res chain seq x y z
N MET A 1 13.67 -0.11 -0.49
CA MET A 1 12.19 0.15 -0.63
C MET A 1 11.78 0.46 -2.08
N SER A 2 12.62 1.20 -2.82
CA SER A 2 12.39 1.65 -4.20
C SER A 2 11.99 0.55 -5.20
N VAL A 3 12.67 -0.61 -5.15
CA VAL A 3 12.48 -1.73 -6.09
C VAL A 3 11.09 -2.35 -5.97
N ARG A 4 10.55 -2.41 -4.75
CA ARG A 4 9.23 -3.00 -4.52
C ARG A 4 8.12 -2.12 -5.04
N ILE A 5 8.20 -0.81 -4.81
CA ILE A 5 7.21 0.15 -5.31
C ILE A 5 7.18 0.12 -6.83
N SER A 6 8.36 0.08 -7.48
CA SER A 6 8.44 -0.02 -8.94
C SER A 6 7.90 -1.35 -9.47
N ALA A 7 8.19 -2.47 -8.81
CA ALA A 7 7.64 -3.78 -9.16
C ALA A 7 6.10 -3.79 -9.08
N VAL A 8 5.52 -3.26 -8.00
CA VAL A 8 4.07 -3.15 -7.82
C VAL A 8 3.44 -2.24 -8.89
N ALA A 9 4.05 -1.09 -9.18
CA ALA A 9 3.59 -0.19 -10.23
C ALA A 9 3.59 -0.89 -11.60
N ASN A 10 4.66 -1.63 -11.93
CA ASN A 10 4.74 -2.41 -13.17
C ASN A 10 3.68 -3.51 -13.23
N ASN A 11 3.43 -4.20 -12.13
CA ASN A 11 2.38 -5.21 -12.04
C ASN A 11 0.98 -4.62 -12.24
N LEU A 12 0.73 -3.42 -11.69
CA LEU A 12 -0.53 -2.70 -11.91
C LEU A 12 -0.71 -2.30 -13.37
N VAL A 13 0.35 -1.81 -14.03
CA VAL A 13 0.33 -1.51 -15.47
C VAL A 13 0.04 -2.76 -16.29
N ARG A 14 0.65 -3.90 -15.95
CA ARG A 14 0.39 -5.20 -16.61
C ARG A 14 -1.06 -5.64 -16.42
N LEU A 15 -1.60 -5.52 -15.21
CA LEU A 15 -3.01 -5.81 -14.90
C LEU A 15 -3.96 -4.94 -15.72
N TRP A 16 -3.73 -3.63 -15.76
CA TRP A 16 -4.57 -2.71 -16.53
C TRP A 16 -4.45 -2.90 -18.03
N THR A 17 -3.25 -3.20 -18.55
CA THR A 17 -3.06 -3.56 -19.96
C THR A 17 -3.90 -4.78 -20.32
N ARG A 18 -3.87 -5.82 -19.46
CA ARG A 18 -4.70 -7.01 -19.66
C ARG A 18 -6.19 -6.71 -19.59
N LYS A 19 -6.63 -5.85 -18.65
CA LYS A 19 -8.03 -5.41 -18.58
C LYS A 19 -8.44 -4.66 -19.83
N LEU A 20 -7.60 -3.75 -20.33
CA LEU A 20 -7.83 -3.01 -21.58
C LEU A 20 -7.99 -3.94 -22.79
N GLU A 21 -7.16 -4.99 -22.90
CA GLU A 21 -7.32 -6.01 -23.93
C GLU A 21 -8.68 -6.70 -23.85
N LEU A 22 -9.14 -7.04 -22.64
CA LEU A 22 -10.41 -7.72 -22.42
C LEU A 22 -11.64 -6.83 -22.68
N VAL A 23 -11.55 -5.54 -22.36
CA VAL A 23 -12.71 -4.63 -22.42
C VAL A 23 -12.77 -3.78 -23.70
N GLY A 24 -11.66 -3.67 -24.45
CA GLY A 24 -11.57 -2.85 -25.64
C GLY A 24 -11.84 -1.36 -25.34
N ASN A 25 -12.93 -0.83 -25.91
CA ASN A 25 -13.31 0.57 -25.75
C ASN A 25 -14.22 0.85 -24.53
N LYS A 26 -14.50 -0.15 -23.68
CA LYS A 26 -15.31 0.03 -22.47
C LYS A 26 -14.47 0.54 -21.30
N ALA A 27 -15.09 1.30 -20.40
CA ALA A 27 -14.49 1.63 -19.12
C ALA A 27 -14.49 0.42 -18.18
N PHE A 28 -13.63 0.40 -17.16
CA PHE A 28 -13.63 -0.63 -16.12
C PHE A 28 -13.40 -0.02 -14.74
N ALA A 29 -13.82 -0.73 -13.69
CA ALA A 29 -13.59 -0.32 -12.31
C ALA A 29 -12.14 -0.63 -11.88
N ALA A 30 -11.45 0.37 -11.35
CA ALA A 30 -10.03 0.31 -10.97
C ALA A 30 -9.78 0.44 -9.45
N ASP A 31 -10.83 0.71 -8.67
CA ASP A 31 -10.81 0.88 -7.21
C ASP A 31 -10.18 -0.34 -6.50
N GLN A 32 -10.63 -1.53 -6.87
CA GLN A 32 -10.12 -2.79 -6.32
C GLN A 32 -8.63 -2.98 -6.65
N ASP A 33 -8.21 -2.65 -7.86
CA ASP A 33 -6.81 -2.84 -8.29
C ASP A 33 -5.87 -1.91 -7.52
N LEU A 34 -6.29 -0.66 -7.31
CA LEU A 34 -5.54 0.33 -6.52
C LEU A 34 -5.44 -0.08 -5.05
N LYS A 35 -6.49 -0.71 -4.51
CA LYS A 35 -6.46 -1.28 -3.17
C LYS A 35 -5.44 -2.43 -3.08
N LEU A 36 -5.46 -3.37 -4.03
CA LEU A 36 -4.48 -4.47 -4.10
C LEU A 36 -3.04 -3.95 -4.23
N ALA A 37 -2.80 -2.97 -5.11
CA ALA A 37 -1.47 -2.39 -5.30
C ALA A 37 -0.95 -1.64 -4.05
N THR A 38 -1.82 -0.90 -3.38
CA THR A 38 -1.46 -0.21 -2.13
C THR A 38 -1.05 -1.21 -1.05
N MET A 39 -1.75 -2.33 -0.94
CA MET A 39 -1.37 -3.38 -0.01
C MET A 39 -0.04 -4.04 -0.37
N ASP A 40 0.18 -4.39 -1.64
CA ASP A 40 1.43 -5.03 -2.05
C ASP A 40 2.64 -4.13 -1.78
N THR A 41 2.42 -2.82 -1.74
CA THR A 41 3.40 -1.82 -1.33
C THR A 41 3.60 -1.78 0.19
N MET A 42 2.51 -1.90 0.98
CA MET A 42 2.54 -1.76 2.44
C MET A 42 2.81 -3.05 3.22
N LEU A 43 2.47 -4.23 2.69
CA LEU A 43 2.64 -5.50 3.40
C LEU A 43 4.13 -5.78 3.59
N MET A 44 4.58 -6.06 4.81
CA MET A 44 6.01 -6.21 5.10
C MET A 44 6.50 -7.64 4.78
N GLY A 45 7.60 -7.80 4.03
CA GLY A 45 8.17 -9.11 3.71
C GLY A 45 7.76 -9.73 2.37
N ASP A 46 8.11 -11.00 2.16
CA ASP A 46 8.02 -11.73 0.87
C ASP A 46 6.63 -12.35 0.60
N SER A 47 5.57 -11.55 0.78
CA SER A 47 4.21 -12.02 0.49
C SER A 47 3.94 -12.01 -1.03
N PRO A 48 3.24 -13.03 -1.58
CA PRO A 48 2.85 -13.03 -2.98
C PRO A 48 2.04 -11.78 -3.34
N SER A 49 2.45 -11.11 -4.41
CA SER A 49 1.79 -9.92 -4.97
C SER A 49 0.32 -10.22 -5.30
N ALA A 50 -0.59 -9.56 -4.62
CA ALA A 50 -2.02 -9.69 -4.81
C ALA A 50 -2.46 -9.17 -6.19
N VAL A 51 -1.75 -8.18 -6.73
CA VAL A 51 -1.92 -7.69 -8.11
C VAL A 51 -1.54 -8.77 -9.13
N ASP A 52 -0.46 -9.52 -8.90
CA ASP A 52 -0.07 -10.64 -9.79
C ASP A 52 -1.09 -11.78 -9.73
N LEU A 53 -1.61 -12.10 -8.55
CA LEU A 53 -2.69 -13.09 -8.40
C LEU A 53 -3.95 -12.65 -9.18
N ALA A 54 -4.31 -11.37 -9.11
CA ALA A 54 -5.41 -10.82 -9.90
C ALA A 54 -5.14 -10.92 -11.40
N TYR A 55 -3.92 -10.59 -11.85
CA TYR A 55 -3.52 -10.74 -13.25
C TYR A 55 -3.64 -12.18 -13.74
N ASN A 56 -3.11 -13.15 -12.99
CA ASN A 56 -3.14 -14.57 -13.35
C ASN A 56 -4.57 -15.11 -13.46
N SER A 57 -5.51 -14.58 -12.68
CA SER A 57 -6.93 -14.95 -12.79
C SER A 57 -7.56 -14.46 -14.11
N LEU A 58 -7.14 -13.30 -14.62
CA LEU A 58 -7.67 -12.68 -15.83
C LEU A 58 -6.95 -13.12 -17.11
N SER A 59 -5.69 -13.59 -17.01
CA SER A 59 -4.94 -14.08 -18.16
C SER A 59 -5.57 -15.33 -18.80
N ILE A 60 -6.38 -16.06 -18.05
CA ILE A 60 -7.06 -17.29 -18.51
C ILE A 60 -8.31 -16.97 -19.34
N ILE A 61 -8.88 -15.77 -19.19
CA ILE A 61 -10.13 -15.39 -19.85
C ILE A 61 -9.87 -15.04 -21.32
N PRO A 62 -10.58 -15.65 -22.30
CA PRO A 62 -10.41 -15.30 -23.71
C PRO A 62 -10.90 -13.88 -24.00
N THR A 63 -10.21 -13.17 -24.89
CA THR A 63 -10.55 -11.80 -25.29
C THR A 63 -11.89 -11.77 -26.03
N SER A 64 -12.91 -11.12 -25.46
CA SER A 64 -14.22 -10.93 -26.11
C SER A 64 -14.39 -9.48 -26.58
N LEU A 65 -14.47 -9.28 -27.90
CA LEU A 65 -14.73 -7.97 -28.51
C LEU A 65 -16.23 -7.67 -28.53
N ASP A 66 -16.80 -7.26 -27.40
CA ASP A 66 -18.17 -6.74 -27.36
C ASP A 66 -18.17 -5.22 -27.53
N THR A 67 -18.94 -4.72 -28.51
CA THR A 67 -18.96 -3.32 -28.97
C THR A 67 -19.97 -2.40 -28.26
N ASN A 68 -20.59 -2.83 -27.15
CA ASN A 68 -21.55 -2.00 -26.43
C ASN A 68 -20.85 -0.93 -25.54
N GLU A 69 -21.42 0.27 -25.48
CA GLU A 69 -20.96 1.36 -24.60
C GLU A 69 -21.31 1.07 -23.13
N GLY A 70 -20.39 1.34 -22.19
CA GLY A 70 -20.62 1.20 -20.75
C GLY A 70 -19.39 0.79 -19.93
N VAL A 71 -19.60 0.52 -18.64
CA VAL A 71 -18.57 -0.04 -17.75
C VAL A 71 -18.61 -1.56 -17.86
N ALA A 72 -17.49 -2.17 -18.24
CA ALA A 72 -17.35 -3.62 -18.33
C ALA A 72 -17.33 -4.25 -16.94
N ASN A 73 -18.11 -5.32 -16.76
CA ASN A 73 -18.08 -6.13 -15.55
C ASN A 73 -16.99 -7.19 -15.69
N ILE A 74 -15.80 -6.90 -15.16
CA ILE A 74 -14.68 -7.84 -15.09
C ILE A 74 -14.82 -8.64 -13.79
N PRO A 75 -14.73 -9.98 -13.82
CA PRO A 75 -14.67 -10.78 -12.60
C PRO A 75 -13.58 -10.25 -11.66
N GLN A 76 -13.97 -9.82 -10.47
CA GLN A 76 -13.02 -9.35 -9.48
C GLN A 76 -12.36 -10.55 -8.80
N SER A 77 -11.03 -10.47 -8.63
CA SER A 77 -10.31 -11.46 -7.84
C SER A 77 -10.70 -11.35 -6.38
N ASN A 78 -10.92 -12.49 -5.72
CA ASN A 78 -11.09 -12.50 -4.27
C ASN A 78 -9.81 -12.02 -3.61
N PHE A 79 -9.95 -11.17 -2.60
CA PHE A 79 -8.81 -10.75 -1.79
C PHE A 79 -8.13 -11.97 -1.15
N PRO A 80 -6.79 -11.97 -1.04
CA PRO A 80 -6.08 -12.98 -0.25
C PRO A 80 -6.58 -13.02 1.20
N PRO A 81 -6.50 -14.16 1.91
CA PRO A 81 -7.04 -14.30 3.27
C PRO A 81 -6.51 -13.25 4.27
N LEU A 82 -5.21 -12.94 4.21
CA LEU A 82 -4.59 -11.90 5.04
C LEU A 82 -5.25 -10.54 4.81
N GLN A 83 -5.60 -10.25 3.57
CA GLN A 83 -6.23 -9.00 3.22
C GLN A 83 -7.69 -8.92 3.62
N MET A 84 -8.42 -10.03 3.48
CA MET A 84 -9.77 -10.10 4.02
C MET A 84 -9.77 -9.86 5.53
N ALA A 85 -8.75 -10.37 6.24
CA ALA A 85 -8.57 -10.10 7.66
C ALA A 85 -8.32 -8.61 7.93
N ILE A 86 -7.42 -7.95 7.18
CA ILE A 86 -7.15 -6.51 7.31
C ILE A 86 -8.42 -5.68 7.03
N ASN A 87 -9.12 -5.94 5.94
CA ASN A 87 -10.35 -5.21 5.61
C ASN A 87 -11.43 -5.40 6.67
N HIS A 88 -11.63 -6.62 7.15
CA HIS A 88 -12.54 -6.90 8.25
C HIS A 88 -12.13 -6.13 9.52
N LEU A 89 -10.82 -5.98 9.76
CA LEU A 89 -10.31 -5.17 10.86
C LEU A 89 -10.66 -3.68 10.65
N THR A 90 -10.23 -3.08 9.56
CA THR A 90 -10.46 -1.66 9.28
C THR A 90 -11.95 -1.30 9.27
N GLU A 91 -12.79 -2.10 8.61
CA GLU A 91 -14.24 -1.85 8.53
C GLU A 91 -14.91 -1.85 9.90
N SER A 92 -14.54 -2.76 10.81
CA SER A 92 -15.17 -2.75 12.13
C SER A 92 -14.71 -1.56 12.97
N ILE A 93 -13.46 -1.07 12.80
CA ILE A 93 -13.00 0.18 13.44
C ILE A 93 -13.76 1.38 12.90
N GLU A 94 -13.96 1.48 11.58
CA GLU A 94 -14.71 2.58 10.98
C GLU A 94 -16.17 2.58 11.42
N GLN A 95 -16.82 1.43 11.51
CA GLN A 95 -18.19 1.33 12.03
C GLN A 95 -18.30 1.82 13.48
N LEU A 96 -17.28 1.60 14.31
CA LEU A 96 -17.27 2.09 15.68
C LEU A 96 -17.21 3.61 15.77
N ARG A 97 -16.54 4.27 14.83
CA ARG A 97 -16.36 5.73 14.84
C ARG A 97 -17.70 6.47 14.88
N PHE A 98 -18.74 5.88 14.31
CA PHE A 98 -20.08 6.46 14.24
C PHE A 98 -21.00 6.07 15.39
N LEU A 99 -20.56 5.19 16.31
CA LEU A 99 -21.37 4.79 17.46
C LEU A 99 -21.20 5.80 18.60
N PRO A 100 -22.30 6.33 19.19
CA PRO A 100 -22.25 7.23 20.35
C PRO A 100 -21.98 6.46 21.66
N LEU A 101 -21.22 5.37 21.59
CA LEU A 101 -20.91 4.51 22.72
C LEU A 101 -19.54 4.89 23.30
N PRO A 102 -19.38 4.91 24.63
CA PRO A 102 -18.07 5.07 25.25
C PRO A 102 -17.05 4.04 24.74
N VAL A 103 -15.81 4.48 24.54
CA VAL A 103 -14.72 3.70 23.91
C VAL A 103 -14.45 2.36 24.62
N TYR A 104 -14.67 2.28 25.94
CA TYR A 104 -14.47 1.02 26.67
C TYR A 104 -15.53 -0.04 26.33
N ILE A 105 -16.77 0.36 26.02
CA ILE A 105 -17.85 -0.55 25.63
C ILE A 105 -17.55 -1.13 24.26
N THR A 106 -17.16 -0.28 23.30
CA THR A 106 -16.81 -0.70 21.94
C THR A 106 -15.58 -1.61 21.94
N LYS A 107 -14.59 -1.35 22.80
CA LYS A 107 -13.44 -2.24 23.04
C LYS A 107 -13.88 -3.64 23.46
N ILE A 108 -14.76 -3.76 24.46
CA ILE A 108 -15.24 -5.06 24.96
C ILE A 108 -16.02 -5.82 23.88
N PHE A 109 -16.96 -5.17 23.20
CA PHE A 109 -17.80 -5.87 22.20
C PHE A 109 -17.00 -6.41 21.01
N ILE A 110 -15.96 -5.70 20.58
CA ILE A 110 -15.20 -6.08 19.38
C ILE A 110 -13.99 -6.93 19.74
N GLN A 111 -13.17 -6.49 20.70
CA GLN A 111 -11.94 -7.20 21.04
C GLN A 111 -12.22 -8.45 21.88
N ASP A 112 -13.24 -8.39 22.74
CA ASP A 112 -13.49 -9.46 23.70
C ASP A 112 -14.64 -10.42 23.34
N LEU A 113 -15.69 -9.91 22.68
CA LEU A 113 -16.86 -10.75 22.38
C LEU A 113 -16.89 -11.28 20.94
N SER A 114 -16.23 -10.65 19.97
CA SER A 114 -16.28 -11.08 18.56
C SER A 114 -15.20 -12.12 18.22
N PRO A 115 -15.56 -13.40 17.96
CA PRO A 115 -14.58 -14.42 17.60
C PRO A 115 -14.00 -14.19 16.20
N SER A 116 -14.80 -13.63 15.28
CA SER A 116 -14.35 -13.26 13.93
C SER A 116 -13.26 -12.20 13.99
N TRP A 117 -13.48 -11.16 14.82
CA TRP A 117 -12.49 -10.10 15.02
C TRP A 117 -11.17 -10.64 15.57
N ARG A 118 -11.22 -11.47 16.62
CA ARG A 118 -10.05 -12.12 17.20
C ARG A 118 -9.31 -12.99 16.17
N LYS A 119 -10.03 -13.72 15.33
CA LYS A 119 -9.44 -14.53 14.26
C LYS A 119 -8.70 -13.65 13.24
N SER A 120 -9.31 -12.56 12.78
CA SER A 120 -8.68 -11.61 11.85
C SER A 120 -7.46 -10.93 12.48
N ARG A 121 -7.58 -10.45 13.73
CA ARG A 121 -6.46 -9.85 14.48
C ARG A 121 -5.30 -10.83 14.61
N ASN A 122 -5.57 -12.06 15.03
CA ASN A 122 -4.53 -13.08 15.18
C ASN A 122 -3.84 -13.44 13.86
N MET A 123 -4.55 -13.40 12.74
CA MET A 123 -3.95 -13.63 11.43
C MET A 123 -2.96 -12.52 11.06
N VAL A 124 -3.37 -11.26 11.23
CA VAL A 124 -2.53 -10.10 10.93
C VAL A 124 -1.35 -10.00 11.91
N SER A 125 -1.58 -10.24 13.21
CA SER A 125 -0.51 -10.27 14.21
C SER A 125 0.54 -11.32 13.90
N LYS A 126 0.15 -12.56 13.54
CA LYS A 126 1.10 -13.61 13.17
C LYS A 126 1.92 -13.26 11.92
N PHE A 127 1.32 -12.57 10.96
CA PHE A 127 2.03 -12.10 9.78
C PHE A 127 3.08 -11.06 10.18
N ILE A 128 2.70 -10.07 11.01
CA ILE A 128 3.62 -9.04 11.51
C ILE A 128 4.75 -9.68 12.32
N ASP A 129 4.45 -10.60 13.23
CA ASP A 129 5.46 -11.31 14.04
C ASP A 129 6.45 -12.06 13.14
N TYR A 130 5.97 -12.70 12.07
CA TYR A 130 6.81 -13.35 11.08
C TYR A 130 7.71 -12.34 10.36
N SER A 131 7.17 -11.22 9.88
CA SER A 131 7.94 -10.18 9.19
C SER A 131 9.01 -9.55 10.10
N ILE A 132 8.71 -9.33 11.39
CA ILE A 132 9.69 -8.85 12.38
C ILE A 132 10.83 -9.86 12.52
N ALA A 133 10.50 -11.13 12.74
CA ALA A 133 11.51 -12.18 12.91
C ALA A 133 12.38 -12.36 11.66
N GLU A 134 11.77 -12.28 10.47
CA GLU A 134 12.47 -12.33 9.20
C GLU A 134 13.44 -11.14 9.03
N ALA A 135 12.99 -9.92 9.28
CA ALA A 135 13.82 -8.72 9.20
C ALA A 135 15.02 -8.77 10.18
N GLN A 136 14.77 -9.13 11.44
CA GLN A 136 15.82 -9.31 12.44
C GLN A 136 16.81 -10.41 12.04
N PHE A 137 16.33 -11.50 11.46
CA PHE A 137 17.19 -12.57 10.95
C PHE A 137 18.10 -12.06 9.83
N ARG A 138 17.55 -11.35 8.83
CA ARG A 138 18.32 -10.75 7.73
C ARG A 138 19.40 -9.80 8.23
N GLU A 139 19.07 -8.93 9.18
CA GLU A 139 20.05 -8.00 9.77
C GLU A 139 21.15 -8.74 10.56
N SER A 140 20.79 -9.79 11.30
CA SER A 140 21.77 -10.58 12.04
C SER A 140 22.73 -11.35 11.13
N ASP A 141 22.25 -11.85 9.98
CA ASP A 141 23.07 -12.56 8.99
C ASP A 141 23.95 -11.57 8.19
N ALA A 142 23.42 -10.39 7.84
CA ALA A 142 24.17 -9.32 7.21
C ALA A 142 25.29 -8.80 8.12
N SER A 143 25.01 -8.58 9.41
CA SER A 143 26.00 -8.19 10.42
C SER A 143 27.12 -9.22 10.59
N LYS A 144 26.81 -10.52 10.48
CA LYS A 144 27.81 -11.61 10.55
C LYS A 144 28.64 -11.74 9.29
N LYS A 145 28.08 -11.45 8.11
CA LYS A 145 28.77 -11.54 6.81
C LYS A 145 29.66 -10.34 6.52
N LYS A 146 29.33 -9.14 7.04
CA LYS A 146 30.12 -7.92 6.89
C LYS A 146 30.89 -7.59 8.18
N LEU A 147 31.95 -8.33 8.47
CA LEU A 147 32.89 -7.96 9.53
C LEU A 147 33.74 -6.75 9.06
N GLY A 148 33.21 -5.52 9.19
CA GLY A 148 34.00 -4.28 9.06
C GLY A 148 33.52 -3.19 8.11
N GLU A 149 32.38 -3.33 7.42
CA GLU A 149 31.81 -2.28 6.56
C GLU A 149 30.31 -2.09 6.80
N GLU A 150 29.82 -0.87 6.55
CA GLU A 150 28.46 -0.38 6.79
C GLU A 150 27.36 -1.42 6.52
N LEU A 151 26.46 -1.51 7.50
CA LEU A 151 25.20 -2.27 7.47
C LEU A 151 24.40 -1.93 6.20
N ALA A 152 23.64 -2.90 5.68
CA ALA A 152 22.94 -2.80 4.40
C ALA A 152 22.13 -1.49 4.32
N THR A 153 22.52 -0.59 3.44
CA THR A 153 21.96 0.76 3.31
C THR A 153 20.55 0.80 2.72
N ASP A 154 20.03 -0.32 2.24
CA ASP A 154 18.71 -0.38 1.59
C ASP A 154 17.71 -1.10 2.50
N ALA A 155 17.10 -0.34 3.41
CA ALA A 155 15.92 -0.83 4.12
C ALA A 155 14.77 -0.97 3.12
N ASP A 156 14.29 -2.21 2.93
CA ASP A 156 13.26 -2.49 1.92
C ASP A 156 11.84 -2.22 2.38
N CYS A 157 11.62 -2.23 3.69
CA CYS A 157 10.33 -1.95 4.29
C CYS A 157 10.48 -1.31 5.69
N VAL A 158 9.36 -0.84 6.27
CA VAL A 158 9.37 -0.17 7.59
C VAL A 158 9.95 -1.08 8.68
N VAL A 159 9.70 -2.39 8.61
CA VAL A 159 10.27 -3.36 9.56
C VAL A 159 11.79 -3.44 9.43
N ASP A 160 12.32 -3.42 8.21
CA ASP A 160 13.77 -3.40 8.00
C ASP A 160 14.38 -2.09 8.50
N MET A 161 13.70 -0.95 8.31
CA MET A 161 14.15 0.34 8.85
C MET A 161 14.26 0.30 10.38
N ILE A 162 13.25 -0.26 11.05
CA ILE A 162 13.23 -0.38 12.51
C ILE A 162 14.31 -1.37 12.98
N ALA A 163 14.41 -2.55 12.36
CA ALA A 163 15.41 -3.55 12.70
C ALA A 163 16.84 -3.03 12.52
N GLN A 164 17.10 -2.29 11.44
CA GLN A 164 18.38 -1.63 11.19
C GLN A 164 18.69 -0.57 12.23
N ARG A 165 17.71 0.26 12.60
CA ARG A 165 17.88 1.31 13.61
C ARG A 165 18.22 0.72 14.98
N GLU A 166 17.47 -0.29 15.41
CA GLU A 166 17.73 -1.01 16.67
C GLU A 166 19.11 -1.67 16.70
N ALA A 167 19.59 -2.16 15.55
CA ALA A 167 20.91 -2.76 15.42
C ALA A 167 22.06 -1.73 15.36
N ARG A 168 21.84 -0.57 14.71
CA ARG A 168 22.86 0.47 14.45
C ARG A 168 23.09 1.40 15.64
N GLU A 169 22.01 1.92 16.19
CA GLU A 169 22.07 3.12 17.03
C GLU A 169 22.05 2.77 18.53
N GLY A 170 21.75 1.51 18.87
CA GLY A 170 21.60 1.08 20.27
C GLY A 170 20.53 1.86 21.02
N GLU A 171 19.64 2.54 20.29
CA GLU A 171 18.51 3.31 20.82
C GLU A 171 17.44 2.38 21.42
N GLU A 172 16.44 2.98 22.07
CA GLU A 172 15.33 2.27 22.73
C GLU A 172 14.78 1.16 21.83
N LYS A 173 14.98 -0.08 22.27
CA LYS A 173 14.41 -1.25 21.62
C LYS A 173 12.92 -1.24 21.90
N PHE A 174 12.11 -1.28 20.85
CA PHE A 174 10.71 -1.60 21.04
C PHE A 174 10.63 -3.00 21.64
N ASP A 175 9.75 -3.20 22.60
CA ASP A 175 9.35 -4.58 22.88
C ASP A 175 8.65 -5.14 21.63
N ASN A 176 8.77 -6.45 21.39
CA ASN A 176 8.15 -7.08 20.23
C ASN A 176 6.63 -6.85 20.20
N GLU A 177 6.00 -6.73 21.37
CA GLU A 177 4.58 -6.38 21.49
C GLU A 177 4.30 -4.95 21.02
N GLU A 178 5.11 -3.96 21.45
CA GLU A 178 4.97 -2.57 21.04
C GLU A 178 5.20 -2.42 19.53
N LEU A 179 6.27 -3.03 19.00
CA LEU A 179 6.57 -3.02 17.57
C LEU A 179 5.43 -3.63 16.75
N ARG A 180 4.86 -4.74 17.21
CA ARG A 180 3.73 -5.39 16.55
C ARG A 180 2.50 -4.49 16.54
N ASP A 181 2.21 -3.81 17.64
CA ASP A 181 1.04 -2.94 17.76
C ASP A 181 1.21 -1.65 16.92
N GLU A 182 2.41 -1.10 16.82
CA GLU A 182 2.73 0.00 15.90
C GLU A 182 2.61 -0.41 14.43
N LEU A 183 3.15 -1.58 14.06
CA LEU A 183 3.02 -2.10 12.69
C LEU A 183 1.57 -2.46 12.33
N MET A 184 0.79 -2.95 13.31
CA MET A 184 -0.65 -3.15 13.13
C MET A 184 -1.34 -1.82 12.81
N THR A 185 -1.02 -0.76 13.57
CA THR A 185 -1.55 0.58 13.33
C THR A 185 -1.16 1.09 11.95
N PHE A 186 0.10 0.93 11.56
CA PHE A 186 0.61 1.32 10.24
C PHE A 186 -0.16 0.63 9.10
N VAL A 187 -0.35 -0.69 9.18
CA VAL A 187 -1.06 -1.46 8.15
C VAL A 187 -2.53 -1.06 8.07
N LEU A 188 -3.22 -0.93 9.21
CA LEU A 188 -4.65 -0.60 9.25
C LEU A 188 -4.92 0.84 8.77
N ALA A 189 -4.13 1.80 9.23
CA ALA A 189 -4.33 3.21 8.90
C ALA A 189 -3.86 3.55 7.47
N GLY A 190 -2.75 2.95 7.02
CA GLY A 190 -2.13 3.29 5.74
C GLY A 190 -2.91 2.78 4.54
N GLN A 191 -3.39 1.53 4.58
CA GLN A 191 -3.86 0.85 3.38
C GLN A 191 -5.09 1.52 2.75
N ASP A 192 -6.15 1.68 3.53
CA ASP A 192 -7.41 2.18 2.99
C ASP A 192 -7.30 3.67 2.63
N THR A 193 -6.61 4.46 3.45
CA THR A 193 -6.42 5.89 3.17
C THR A 193 -5.62 6.12 1.88
N ALA A 194 -4.49 5.43 1.70
CA ALA A 194 -3.67 5.57 0.50
C ALA A 194 -4.40 5.06 -0.77
N SER A 195 -5.12 3.94 -0.69
CA SER A 195 -5.90 3.43 -1.85
C SER A 195 -7.02 4.38 -2.27
N ILE A 196 -7.67 5.05 -1.31
CA ILE A 196 -8.68 6.08 -1.58
C ILE A 196 -8.04 7.30 -2.22
N VAL A 197 -6.88 7.77 -1.73
CA VAL A 197 -6.13 8.88 -2.36
C VAL A 197 -5.80 8.55 -3.81
N MET A 198 -5.27 7.35 -4.08
CA MET A 198 -4.95 6.90 -5.44
C MET A 198 -6.18 6.84 -6.34
N SER A 199 -7.32 6.38 -5.81
CA SER A 199 -8.58 6.35 -6.56
C SER A 199 -9.05 7.75 -6.95
N TRP A 200 -8.92 8.73 -6.04
CA TRP A 200 -9.22 10.13 -6.35
C TRP A 200 -8.23 10.74 -7.32
N LEU A 201 -6.94 10.43 -7.20
CA LEU A 201 -5.91 10.88 -8.15
C LEU A 201 -6.27 10.45 -9.58
N VAL A 202 -6.54 9.17 -9.79
CA VAL A 202 -6.91 8.61 -11.10
C VAL A 202 -8.22 9.23 -11.63
N LYS A 203 -9.13 9.61 -10.74
CA LYS A 203 -10.40 10.28 -11.10
C LYS A 203 -10.23 11.76 -11.46
N TYR A 204 -9.32 12.48 -10.79
CA TYR A 204 -9.12 13.91 -10.99
C TYR A 204 -8.16 14.20 -12.15
N LEU A 205 -7.11 13.39 -12.32
CA LEU A 205 -6.06 13.64 -13.29
C LEU A 205 -6.55 13.86 -14.74
N PRO A 206 -7.54 13.09 -15.27
CA PRO A 206 -8.05 13.29 -16.63
C PRO A 206 -8.87 14.58 -16.82
N GLN A 207 -9.23 15.28 -15.74
CA GLN A 207 -10.04 16.51 -15.83
C GLN A 207 -9.22 17.72 -16.29
N ASP A 208 -7.89 17.65 -16.17
CA ASP A 208 -6.95 18.66 -16.64
C ASP A 208 -5.82 18.00 -17.45
N MET A 209 -6.01 17.93 -18.76
CA MET A 209 -5.03 17.34 -19.68
C MET A 209 -3.70 18.11 -19.70
N GLU A 210 -3.70 19.41 -19.38
CA GLU A 210 -2.48 20.20 -19.35
C GLU A 210 -1.61 19.80 -18.15
N ILE A 211 -2.22 19.68 -16.96
CA ILE A 211 -1.55 19.19 -15.75
C ILE A 211 -1.12 17.74 -15.91
N GLN A 212 -1.96 16.88 -16.47
CA GLN A 212 -1.59 15.48 -16.74
C GLN A 212 -0.33 15.38 -17.61
N ARG A 213 -0.25 16.18 -18.68
CA ARG A 213 0.93 16.22 -19.55
C ARG A 213 2.16 16.76 -18.83
N LYS A 214 2.03 17.87 -18.08
CA LYS A 214 3.13 18.44 -17.30
C LYS A 214 3.69 17.44 -16.28
N LEU A 215 2.80 16.73 -15.58
CA LEU A 215 3.17 15.68 -14.63
C LEU A 215 3.93 14.55 -15.32
N HIS A 216 3.42 14.06 -16.45
CA HIS A 216 4.08 13.03 -17.23
C HIS A 216 5.48 13.47 -17.68
N ASP A 217 5.61 14.67 -18.24
CA ASP A 217 6.87 15.21 -18.71
C ASP A 217 7.88 15.41 -17.55
N GLU A 218 7.44 15.93 -16.40
CA GLU A 218 8.27 16.07 -15.20
C GLU A 218 8.79 14.71 -14.72
N VAL A 219 7.91 13.71 -14.58
CA VAL A 219 8.27 12.37 -14.13
C VAL A 219 9.24 11.70 -15.12
N CYS A 220 8.99 11.80 -16.43
CA CYS A 220 9.90 11.27 -17.44
C CYS A 220 11.28 11.94 -17.41
N LEU A 221 11.33 13.27 -17.22
CA LEU A 221 12.60 13.99 -17.10
C LEU A 221 13.36 13.60 -15.83
N ALA A 222 12.65 13.40 -14.73
CA ALA A 222 13.23 13.02 -13.45
C ALA A 222 13.88 11.63 -13.52
N PHE A 223 13.21 10.63 -14.10
CA PHE A 223 13.73 9.27 -14.23
C PHE A 223 14.70 9.06 -15.40
N GLY A 224 14.76 9.97 -16.36
CA GLY A 224 15.68 9.88 -17.50
C GLY A 224 15.34 8.77 -18.51
N PRO A 225 16.31 8.35 -19.36
CA PRO A 225 16.11 7.29 -20.36
C PRO A 225 15.91 5.90 -19.72
N LYS A 226 15.16 5.02 -20.40
CA LYS A 226 14.80 3.65 -19.97
C LYS A 226 15.96 2.79 -19.44
N GLU A 227 17.17 3.03 -19.89
CA GLU A 227 18.38 2.28 -19.52
C GLU A 227 18.87 2.60 -18.09
N ASP A 228 18.46 3.73 -17.51
CA ASP A 228 18.88 4.17 -16.17
C ASP A 228 17.89 3.82 -15.05
N HIS A 229 16.67 3.37 -15.38
CA HIS A 229 15.58 3.16 -14.40
C HIS A 229 15.85 2.04 -13.38
N GLU A 230 16.72 1.07 -13.68
CA GLU A 230 17.10 0.02 -12.73
C GLU A 230 18.12 0.52 -11.69
N SER A 231 18.81 1.62 -11.98
CA SER A 231 19.89 2.17 -11.13
C SER A 231 19.50 3.43 -10.35
N GLN A 232 18.44 4.12 -10.77
CA GLN A 232 17.94 5.31 -10.11
C GLN A 232 16.88 4.95 -9.07
N GLY A 233 17.23 5.04 -7.79
CA GLY A 233 16.30 4.87 -6.68
C GLY A 233 15.19 5.93 -6.68
N PHE A 234 14.09 5.63 -5.97
CA PHE A 234 12.97 6.55 -5.70
C PHE A 234 13.39 7.88 -5.02
N ASP A 235 14.65 8.03 -4.61
CA ASP A 235 15.22 9.27 -4.06
C ASP A 235 14.99 10.50 -4.96
N ILE A 236 14.95 10.30 -6.28
CA ILE A 236 14.65 11.38 -7.23
C ILE A 236 13.20 11.86 -7.10
N VAL A 237 12.27 10.95 -6.86
CA VAL A 237 10.85 11.26 -6.66
C VAL A 237 10.62 11.85 -5.26
N ALA A 238 11.44 11.44 -4.29
CA ALA A 238 11.36 11.91 -2.91
C ALA A 238 11.91 13.33 -2.70
N ASP A 239 12.61 13.92 -3.68
CA ASP A 239 13.10 15.30 -3.64
C ASP A 239 12.06 16.26 -4.24
N PRO A 240 11.32 17.05 -3.42
CA PRO A 240 10.29 17.95 -3.92
C PRO A 240 10.86 19.08 -4.80
N GLY A 241 12.17 19.34 -4.71
CA GLY A 241 12.86 20.28 -5.59
C GLY A 241 12.98 19.79 -7.04
N LYS A 242 12.90 18.47 -7.25
CA LYS A 242 12.97 17.83 -8.57
C LYS A 242 11.59 17.48 -9.15
N THR A 243 10.59 17.29 -8.29
CA THR A 243 9.24 16.87 -8.68
C THR A 243 8.12 17.81 -8.17
N PRO A 244 8.22 19.15 -8.40
CA PRO A 244 7.25 20.10 -7.86
C PRO A 244 5.82 19.94 -8.40
N VAL A 245 5.63 19.48 -9.64
CA VAL A 245 4.29 19.23 -10.20
C VAL A 245 3.67 17.99 -9.56
N LEU A 246 4.44 16.90 -9.38
CA LEU A 246 3.98 15.72 -8.64
C LEU A 246 3.53 16.08 -7.23
N GLU A 247 4.34 16.82 -6.48
CA GLU A 247 4.01 17.25 -5.13
C GLU A 247 2.72 18.09 -5.09
N ALA A 248 2.58 19.04 -6.02
CA ALA A 248 1.37 19.85 -6.14
C ALA A 248 0.13 19.01 -6.47
N VAL A 249 0.25 18.02 -7.35
CA VAL A 249 -0.85 17.12 -7.72
C VAL A 249 -1.27 16.23 -6.54
N VAL A 250 -0.32 15.69 -5.79
CA VAL A 250 -0.60 14.89 -4.58
C VAL A 250 -1.27 15.76 -3.52
N ALA A 251 -0.73 16.94 -3.24
CA ALA A 251 -1.29 17.88 -2.27
C ALA A 251 -2.71 18.32 -2.67
N GLU A 252 -2.95 18.63 -3.94
CA GLU A 252 -4.27 19.04 -4.44
C GLU A 252 -5.27 17.89 -4.42
N THR A 253 -4.83 16.67 -4.71
CA THR A 253 -5.65 15.45 -4.55
C THR A 253 -6.08 15.29 -3.10
N LEU A 254 -5.16 15.40 -2.13
CA LEU A 254 -5.48 15.32 -0.70
C LEU A 254 -6.44 16.42 -0.25
N ARG A 255 -6.23 17.66 -0.72
CA ARG A 255 -7.09 18.83 -0.43
C ARG A 255 -8.53 18.59 -0.89
N CYS A 256 -8.71 18.02 -2.08
CA CYS A 256 -10.01 17.77 -2.69
C CYS A 256 -10.68 16.49 -2.19
N ALA A 257 -9.93 15.39 -2.04
CA ALA A 257 -10.44 14.07 -1.67
C ALA A 257 -10.92 14.01 -0.22
N ARG A 258 -10.30 14.77 0.69
CA ARG A 258 -10.63 14.80 2.13
C ARG A 258 -10.78 13.39 2.72
N VAL A 259 -9.81 12.52 2.47
CA VAL A 259 -9.86 11.09 2.83
C VAL A 259 -10.08 10.86 4.32
N ALA A 260 -9.58 11.75 5.18
CA ALA A 260 -9.88 11.80 6.61
C ALA A 260 -10.60 13.12 6.96
N PRO A 261 -11.92 13.22 6.74
CA PRO A 261 -12.64 14.49 6.82
C PRO A 261 -12.95 14.95 8.25
N MET A 262 -12.75 14.08 9.24
CA MET A 262 -13.06 14.35 10.65
C MET A 262 -11.81 14.24 11.51
N ILE A 263 -11.57 15.26 12.32
CA ILE A 263 -10.54 15.32 13.36
C ILE A 263 -11.25 15.68 14.66
N ALA A 264 -11.08 14.86 15.69
CA ALA A 264 -11.66 15.07 17.01
C ALA A 264 -10.57 15.28 18.06
N ARG A 265 -10.91 16.01 19.13
CA ARG A 265 -10.09 16.24 20.33
C ARG A 265 -11.01 16.19 21.53
N GLU A 266 -10.52 15.62 22.63
CA GLU A 266 -11.17 15.72 23.94
C GLU A 266 -10.60 16.95 24.64
N CYS A 267 -11.45 17.74 25.31
CA CYS A 267 -10.99 18.82 26.17
C CYS A 267 -10.70 18.26 27.55
N GLU A 268 -9.47 18.42 28.02
CA GLU A 268 -9.07 18.16 29.41
C GLU A 268 -9.50 19.31 30.34
#